data_AF-A0A937VMR8-F1
#
_entry.id   AF-A0A937VMR8-F1
#
_cell.length_a   1.000
_cell.length_b   1.000
_cell.length_c   1.000
_cell.angle_alpha   90.00
_cell.angle_beta   90.00
_cell.angle_gamma   90.00
#
_symmetry.space_group_name_H-M   'P 1'
#
loop_
_entity.id
_entity.type
_entity.pdbx_description
1 polymer ?
#
loop_
_entity_poly.entity_id
_entity_poly.type
_entity_poly.pdbx_seq_one_letter_code
_entity_poly.pdbx_strand_id
1 'polypeptide(L)'
;MMIINKESITATRKKLNDTKKESEVIDEVKKMIEIKSALQWRSDAIAPCCGSLSSYTCQLGNEIELLSDVLKAIEGGDRNRAGDLLEMYARIVEENQGREPAEPRFS
;
A
#
# COMPACT_ATOMS: atom_id res chain seq x y z
N MET A 1 -14.43 1.17 -6.94
CA MET A 1 -13.42 0.25 -6.39
C MET A 1 -12.08 0.94 -6.48
N MET A 2 -11.34 1.10 -5.38
CA MET A 2 -10.03 1.76 -5.41
C MET A 2 -8.98 0.74 -5.86
N ILE A 3 -8.20 1.07 -6.88
CA ILE A 3 -7.05 0.29 -7.31
C ILE A 3 -5.81 0.99 -6.75
N ILE A 4 -5.02 0.26 -5.96
CA ILE A 4 -3.78 0.78 -5.42
C ILE A 4 -2.69 0.60 -6.47
N ASN A 5 -2.36 1.69 -7.15
CA ASN A 5 -1.27 1.79 -8.10
C ASN A 5 -0.42 3.04 -7.83
N LYS A 6 0.74 3.14 -8.48
CA LYS A 6 1.65 4.30 -8.34
C LYS A 6 0.96 5.64 -8.58
N GLU A 7 0.02 5.71 -9.52
CA GLU A 7 -0.72 6.93 -9.84
C GLU A 7 -1.63 7.38 -8.68
N SER A 8 -2.38 6.45 -8.09
CA SER A 8 -3.23 6.71 -6.93
C SER A 8 -2.43 7.19 -5.72
N ILE A 9 -1.27 6.57 -5.47
CA ILE A 9 -0.37 6.95 -4.36
C ILE A 9 0.25 8.33 -4.62
N THR A 10 0.62 8.61 -5.87
CA THR A 10 1.14 9.93 -6.27
C THR A 10 0.06 11.01 -6.14
N ALA A 11 -1.20 10.69 -6.42
CA ALA A 11 -2.32 11.60 -6.20
C ALA A 11 -2.51 11.91 -4.70
N THR A 12 -2.48 10.89 -3.85
CA THR A 12 -2.52 11.06 -2.38
C THR A 12 -1.34 11.89 -1.88
N ARG A 13 -0.12 11.66 -2.39
CA ARG A 13 1.07 12.49 -2.08
C ARG A 13 0.88 13.95 -2.51
N LYS A 14 0.28 14.21 -3.67
CA LYS A 14 -0.02 15.59 -4.10
C LYS A 14 -1.01 16.27 -3.17
N LYS A 15 -2.03 15.54 -2.68
CA LYS A 15 -3.01 16.05 -1.72
C LYS A 15 -2.39 16.34 -0.35
N LEU A 16 -1.35 15.61 0.05
CA LEU A 16 -0.63 15.85 1.31
C LEU A 16 -0.02 17.25 1.40
N ASN A 17 0.30 17.88 0.26
CA ASN A 17 0.80 19.26 0.22
C ASN A 17 -0.31 20.31 0.47
N ASP A 18 -1.58 19.92 0.43
CA ASP A 18 -2.72 20.79 0.71
C ASP A 18 -3.25 20.52 2.12
N THR A 19 -2.99 21.46 3.03
CA THR A 19 -3.40 21.38 4.44
C THR A 19 -4.91 21.22 4.62
N LYS A 20 -5.72 21.64 3.64
CA LYS A 20 -7.19 21.52 3.70
C LYS A 20 -7.69 20.11 3.38
N LYS A 21 -6.83 19.27 2.79
CA LYS A 21 -7.16 17.91 2.35
C LYS A 21 -6.59 16.84 3.27
N GLU A 22 -6.03 17.21 4.41
CA GLU A 22 -5.42 16.26 5.35
C GLU A 22 -6.38 15.14 5.75
N SER A 23 -7.63 15.45 6.05
CA SER A 23 -8.66 14.45 6.37
C SER A 23 -8.93 13.50 5.20
N GLU A 24 -8.89 13.99 3.97
CA GLU A 24 -9.04 13.15 2.77
C GLU A 24 -7.83 12.24 2.58
N VAL A 25 -6.61 12.74 2.82
CA VAL A 25 -5.38 11.94 2.74
C VAL A 25 -5.40 10.83 3.78
N ILE A 26 -5.84 11.13 5.02
CA ILE A 26 -5.99 10.14 6.09
C ILE A 26 -7.00 9.05 5.68
N ASP A 27 -8.16 9.44 5.13
CA ASP A 27 -9.17 8.48 4.66
C ASP A 27 -8.63 7.58 3.53
N GLU A 28 -7.92 8.18 2.56
CA GLU A 28 -7.30 7.42 1.47
C GLU A 28 -6.27 6.41 1.98
N VAL A 29 -5.40 6.81 2.91
CA VAL A 29 -4.39 5.90 3.49
C VAL A 29 -5.05 4.81 4.32
N LYS A 30 -6.09 5.12 5.11
CA LYS A 30 -6.89 4.11 5.85
C LYS A 30 -7.50 3.10 4.90
N LYS A 31 -8.08 3.56 3.80
CA LYS A 31 -8.66 2.69 2.78
C LYS A 31 -7.63 1.79 2.11
N MET A 32 -6.41 2.28 1.89
CA MET A 32 -5.30 1.44 1.39
C MET A 32 -4.96 0.33 2.40
N ILE A 33 -4.90 0.66 3.69
CA ILE A 33 -4.67 -0.32 4.77
C ILE A 33 -5.79 -1.36 4.81
N GLU A 34 -7.05 -0.95 4.72
CA GLU A 34 -8.20 -1.88 4.72
C GLU A 34 -8.11 -2.87 3.55
N ILE A 35 -7.80 -2.38 2.35
CA ILE A 35 -7.64 -3.23 1.16
C ILE A 35 -6.49 -4.21 1.36
N LYS A 36 -5.32 -3.75 1.82
CA LYS A 36 -4.13 -4.61 2.02
C LYS A 36 -4.33 -5.62 3.13
N SER A 37 -5.01 -5.25 4.22
CA SER A 37 -5.37 -6.14 5.32
C SER A 37 -6.35 -7.22 4.86
N ALA A 38 -7.34 -6.87 4.03
CA ALA A 38 -8.25 -7.85 3.44
C ALA A 38 -7.54 -8.81 2.48
N LEU A 39 -6.53 -8.34 1.74
CA LEU A 39 -5.67 -9.21 0.91
C LEU A 39 -4.81 -10.14 1.78
N GLN A 40 -4.24 -9.62 2.87
CA GLN A 40 -3.41 -10.41 3.79
C GLN A 40 -4.23 -11.53 4.43
N TRP A 41 -5.42 -11.20 4.95
CA TRP A 41 -6.34 -12.19 5.51
C TRP A 41 -6.69 -13.31 4.52
N ARG A 42 -6.93 -12.94 3.25
CA ARG A 42 -7.19 -13.93 2.19
C ARG A 42 -5.98 -14.81 1.89
N SER A 43 -4.77 -14.23 1.91
CA SER A 43 -3.53 -14.98 1.72
C SER A 43 -3.30 -15.99 2.85
N ASP A 44 -3.48 -15.56 4.10
CA ASP A 44 -3.33 -16.39 5.29
C ASP A 44 -4.36 -17.52 5.36
N ALA A 45 -5.59 -17.26 4.91
CA ALA A 45 -6.65 -18.27 4.85
C ALA A 45 -6.39 -19.35 3.79
N ILE A 46 -5.58 -19.09 2.76
CA ILE A 46 -5.40 -19.98 1.60
C ILE A 46 -4.11 -20.82 1.69
N ALA A 47 -3.10 -20.46 2.51
CA ALA A 47 -1.85 -21.23 2.54
C ALA A 47 -1.03 -21.20 3.84
N PRO A 48 -1.16 -22.24 4.69
CA PRO A 48 -0.13 -22.56 5.67
C PRO A 48 1.04 -23.41 5.10
N CYS A 49 0.97 -23.96 3.86
CA CYS A 49 1.87 -25.05 3.43
C CYS A 49 2.76 -24.80 2.18
N CYS A 50 2.66 -23.67 1.47
CA CYS A 50 3.42 -23.43 0.23
C CYS A 50 4.24 -22.13 0.31
N GLY A 51 5.57 -22.24 0.37
CA GLY A 51 6.52 -21.16 0.70
C GLY A 51 6.59 -19.94 -0.23
N SER A 52 5.77 -19.84 -1.28
CA SER A 52 5.63 -18.62 -2.11
C SER A 52 4.50 -17.70 -1.67
N LEU A 53 3.53 -18.19 -0.88
CA LEU A 53 2.43 -17.37 -0.35
C LEU A 53 2.80 -16.75 1.00
N SER A 54 3.68 -17.38 1.77
CA SER A 54 4.25 -16.79 2.99
C SER A 54 5.06 -15.53 2.70
N SER A 55 5.76 -15.46 1.56
CA SER A 55 6.46 -14.25 1.12
C SER A 55 5.48 -13.14 0.71
N TYR A 56 4.33 -13.50 0.10
CA TYR A 56 3.28 -12.54 -0.25
C TYR A 56 2.55 -11.99 0.99
N THR A 57 2.20 -12.82 1.96
CA THR A 57 1.67 -12.34 3.26
C THR A 57 2.66 -11.40 3.94
N CYS A 58 3.95 -11.78 4.00
CA CYS A 58 4.99 -10.95 4.63
C CYS A 58 5.13 -9.60 3.92
N GLN A 59 5.10 -9.60 2.58
CA GLN A 59 5.10 -8.38 1.78
C GLN A 59 3.89 -7.49 2.12
N LEU A 60 2.68 -8.05 2.20
CA LEU A 60 1.48 -7.31 2.58
C LEU A 60 1.57 -6.73 3.99
N GLY A 61 2.13 -7.48 4.94
CA GLY A 61 2.39 -7.00 6.30
C GLY A 61 3.31 -5.78 6.30
N ASN A 62 4.45 -5.85 5.62
CA ASN A 62 5.39 -4.72 5.49
C ASN A 62 4.73 -3.50 4.83
N GLU A 63 3.89 -3.71 3.81
CA GLU A 63 3.14 -2.64 3.16
C GLU A 63 2.11 -1.97 4.10
N ILE A 64 1.43 -2.75 4.95
CA ILE A 64 0.48 -2.25 5.96
C ILE A 64 1.21 -1.45 7.05
N GLU A 65 2.35 -1.94 7.52
CA GLU A 65 3.18 -1.22 8.50
C GLU A 65 3.65 0.13 7.94
N LEU A 66 4.12 0.14 6.68
CA LEU A 66 4.54 1.37 6.01
C LEU A 66 3.40 2.39 5.90
N LEU A 67 2.20 1.96 5.50
CA LEU A 67 1.02 2.83 5.44
C LEU A 67 0.59 3.31 6.83
N SER A 68 0.75 2.49 7.86
CA SER A 68 0.50 2.89 9.25
C SER A 68 1.48 3.96 9.72
N ASP A 69 2.74 3.88 9.30
CA ASP A 69 3.73 4.92 9.58
C ASP A 69 3.47 6.22 8.80
N VAL A 70 2.90 6.13 7.59
CA VAL A 70 2.36 7.30 6.87
C VAL A 70 1.28 7.97 7.70
N LEU A 71 0.31 7.23 8.23
CA LEU A 71 -0.75 7.79 9.09
C LEU A 71 -0.18 8.50 10.31
N LYS A 72 0.73 7.85 11.05
CA LYS A 72 1.39 8.46 12.22
C LYS A 72 2.12 9.74 11.86
N ALA A 73 2.79 9.79 10.71
CA ALA A 73 3.49 10.98 10.25
C ALA A 73 2.51 12.12 9.90
N ILE A 74 1.39 11.82 9.25
CA ILE A 74 0.34 12.81 8.95
C ILE A 74 -0.27 13.35 10.25
N GLU A 75 -0.69 12.46 11.15
CA GLU A 75 -1.31 12.83 12.44
C GLU A 75 -0.33 13.57 13.36
N GLY A 76 0.97 13.29 13.25
CA GLY A 76 2.04 14.02 13.93
C GLY A 76 2.43 15.34 13.25
N GLY A 77 1.83 15.69 12.12
CA GLY A 77 2.11 16.91 11.36
C GLY A 77 3.40 16.89 10.54
N ASP A 78 4.10 15.75 10.48
CA ASP A 78 5.34 15.58 9.73
C ASP A 78 5.04 15.19 8.27
N ARG A 79 4.66 16.21 7.49
CA ARG A 79 4.30 16.05 6.06
C ARG A 79 5.48 15.63 5.19
N ASN A 80 6.70 16.02 5.55
CA ASN A 80 7.89 15.62 4.79
C ASN A 80 8.09 14.11 4.91
N ARG A 81 8.09 13.60 6.14
CA ARG A 81 8.19 12.16 6.40
C ARG A 81 7.03 11.38 5.77
N ALA A 82 5.79 11.87 5.89
CA ALA A 82 4.64 11.24 5.25
C ALA A 82 4.80 11.19 3.70
N GLY A 83 5.35 12.24 3.10
CA GLY A 83 5.63 12.32 1.67
C GLY A 83 6.71 11.35 1.21
N ASP A 84 7.78 11.19 1.99
CA ASP A 84 8.87 10.24 1.72
C ASP A 84 8.39 8.79 1.84
N LEU A 85 7.60 8.48 2.88
CA LEU A 85 7.02 7.16 3.10
C LEU A 85 6.03 6.79 1.98
N LEU A 86 5.20 7.73 1.50
CA LEU A 86 4.33 7.52 0.35
C LEU A 86 5.11 7.28 -0.96
N GLU A 87 6.25 7.96 -1.14
CA GLU A 87 7.11 7.71 -2.30
C GLU A 87 7.76 6.32 -2.23
N MET A 88 8.22 5.91 -1.05
CA MET A 88 8.72 4.55 -0.82
C MET A 88 7.64 3.51 -1.10
N TYR A 89 6.41 3.75 -0.63
CA TYR A 89 5.28 2.87 -0.90
C TYR A 89 4.96 2.76 -2.40
N ALA A 90 5.02 3.87 -3.13
CA ALA A 90 4.80 3.88 -4.57
C ALA A 90 5.82 3.01 -5.33
N ARG A 91 7.09 3.01 -4.90
CA ARG A 91 8.15 2.15 -5.48
C ARG A 91 7.89 0.68 -5.21
N ILE A 92 7.56 0.34 -3.96
CA ILE A 92 7.21 -1.04 -3.58
C ILE A 92 6.04 -1.56 -4.42
N VAL A 93 4.98 -0.77 -4.56
CA VAL A 93 3.80 -1.16 -5.36
C VAL A 93 4.15 -1.34 -6.84
N GLU A 94 4.98 -0.47 -7.42
CA GLU A 94 5.44 -0.58 -8.80
C GLU A 94 6.30 -1.84 -9.01
N GLU A 95 7.23 -2.13 -8.11
CA GLU A 95 8.06 -3.33 -8.15
C GLU A 95 7.23 -4.61 -8.01
N ASN A 96 6.18 -4.58 -7.18
CA ASN A 96 5.31 -5.73 -6.95
C ASN A 96 4.34 -5.97 -8.11
N GLN A 97 3.81 -4.92 -8.74
CA GLN A 97 3.02 -5.04 -9.98
C GLN A 97 3.85 -5.61 -11.13
N GLY A 98 5.14 -5.27 -11.20
CA GLY A 98 6.08 -5.87 -12.17
C GLY A 98 6.38 -7.35 -11.92
N ARG A 99 6.01 -7.90 -10.75
CA ARG A 99 6.20 -9.31 -10.37
C ARG A 99 4.91 -10.14 -10.46
N GLU A 100 3.77 -9.55 -10.81
CA GLU A 100 2.58 -10.33 -11.13
C GLU A 100 2.94 -11.31 -12.27
N PRO A 101 2.65 -12.62 -12.13
CA PRO A 101 2.95 -13.56 -13.19
C PRO A 101 2.19 -13.09 -14.42
N ALA A 102 2.93 -12.81 -15.51
CA ALA A 102 2.36 -12.66 -16.83
C ALA A 102 1.35 -13.81 -17.00
N GLU A 103 0.11 -13.46 -17.39
CA GLU A 103 -0.95 -14.43 -17.66
C GLU A 103 -0.34 -15.68 -18.30
N PRO A 104 -0.63 -16.90 -17.79
CA PRO A 104 -0.13 -18.10 -18.42
C PRO A 104 -0.57 -18.07 -19.89
N ARG A 105 0.38 -17.80 -20.78
CA ARG A 105 0.18 -17.92 -22.22
C ARG A 105 0.04 -19.40 -22.51
N PHE A 106 -1.20 -19.90 -22.41
CA PHE A 106 -1.55 -21.18 -22.99
C PHE A 106 -1.29 -21.05 -24.50
N SER A 107 -0.20 -21.69 -24.93
CA SER A 107 0.19 -21.85 -26.32
C SER A 107 -0.41 -23.14 -26.87
#